data_AF-A0A3C1PY85-F1
#
_entry.id   AF-A0A3C1PY85-F1
#
_cell.length_a   1.000
_cell.length_b   1.000
_cell.length_c   1.000
_cell.angle_alpha   90.00
_cell.angle_beta   90.00
_cell.angle_gamma   90.00
#
_symmetry.space_group_name_H-M   'P 1'
#
loop_
_entity.id
_entity.type
_entity.pdbx_description
1 polymer ?
#
loop_
_entity_poly.entity_id
_entity_poly.type
_entity_poly.pdbx_seq_one_letter_code
_entity_poly.pdbx_strand_id
1 'polypeptide(L)'
;KLKVEKPGWVYSTKQGGRKRGSLKVGIEVELVSFTEKAYFVRGKRDNGIGVSGWVSPASFSSKDPKFVEKLKQVHARQLLVRELIDKKEVAIGMTPEEVSKIHTRPTKTKVKRTAKGQTTIWEFIKYETVSHFNTVRDPSTGQIFRQLTHTTNEEKSKIVIEFENGFASSIEISKNNGPGNPTIVAAPVIFAW
;
A
#
# COMPACT_ATOMS: atom_id res chain seq x y z
N LYS A 1 17.26 13.31 -10.40
CA LYS A 1 18.03 14.57 -10.32
C LYS A 1 17.71 15.41 -11.56
N LEU A 2 17.67 16.72 -11.44
CA LEU A 2 17.31 17.67 -12.51
C LEU A 2 18.52 18.55 -12.85
N LYS A 3 18.78 18.81 -14.13
CA LYS A 3 19.83 19.74 -14.54
C LYS A 3 19.27 21.16 -14.60
N VAL A 4 19.97 22.11 -13.98
CA VAL A 4 19.63 23.53 -14.08
C VAL A 4 20.18 24.06 -15.40
N GLU A 5 19.31 24.52 -16.29
CA GLU A 5 19.71 25.07 -17.60
C GLU A 5 19.68 26.59 -17.61
N LYS A 6 18.74 27.18 -16.87
CA LYS A 6 18.61 28.64 -16.73
C LYS A 6 18.67 29.02 -15.25
N PRO A 7 19.19 30.21 -14.92
CA PRO A 7 19.18 30.69 -13.54
C PRO A 7 17.74 30.76 -13.05
N GLY A 8 17.42 29.94 -12.05
CA GLY A 8 16.10 29.84 -11.45
C GLY A 8 16.07 30.47 -10.07
N TRP A 9 15.19 31.45 -9.86
CA TRP A 9 14.95 32.01 -8.53
C TRP A 9 14.32 30.96 -7.62
N VAL A 10 14.91 30.79 -6.44
CA VAL A 10 14.43 29.89 -5.40
C VAL A 10 13.54 30.66 -4.45
N TYR A 11 12.31 30.20 -4.30
CA TYR A 11 11.29 30.79 -3.44
C TYR A 11 11.02 29.94 -2.20
N SER A 12 10.58 30.58 -1.13
CA SER A 12 10.20 29.90 0.12
C SER A 12 8.89 29.12 0.00
N THR A 13 7.96 29.56 -0.85
CA THR A 13 6.60 29.04 -0.98
C THR A 13 6.27 28.69 -2.44
N LYS A 14 5.28 27.81 -2.64
CA LYS A 14 4.83 27.32 -3.96
C LYS A 14 4.24 28.40 -4.86
N GLN A 15 3.69 29.47 -4.28
CA GLN A 15 3.08 30.60 -5.01
C GLN A 15 4.08 31.73 -5.29
N GLY A 16 5.34 31.57 -4.89
CA GLY A 16 6.28 32.69 -4.81
C GLY A 16 6.19 33.39 -3.46
N GLY A 17 7.30 34.02 -3.07
CA GLY A 17 7.49 34.61 -1.76
C GLY A 17 8.91 35.15 -1.61
N ARG A 18 9.47 35.12 -0.40
CA ARG A 18 10.86 35.58 -0.17
C ARG A 18 11.84 34.80 -1.05
N LYS A 19 12.58 35.54 -1.88
CA LYS A 19 13.68 35.00 -2.72
C LYS A 19 14.82 34.54 -1.81
N ARG A 20 15.23 33.29 -1.97
CA ARG A 20 16.34 32.66 -1.23
C ARG A 20 17.65 32.65 -2.03
N GLY A 21 17.61 33.13 -3.27
CA GLY A 21 18.73 33.21 -4.20
C GLY A 21 18.42 32.54 -5.53
N SER A 22 19.41 32.52 -6.42
CA SER A 22 19.39 31.79 -7.69
C SER A 22 20.07 30.44 -7.55
N LEU A 23 19.58 29.43 -8.28
CA LEU A 23 20.31 28.19 -8.49
C LEU A 23 21.47 28.39 -9.46
N LYS A 24 22.59 27.72 -9.18
CA LYS A 24 23.72 27.68 -10.11
C LYS A 24 23.31 27.00 -11.41
N VAL A 25 23.69 27.57 -12.54
CA VAL A 25 23.45 26.96 -13.85
C VAL A 25 24.42 25.80 -14.08
N GLY A 26 23.95 24.73 -14.71
CA GLY A 26 24.77 23.57 -15.09
C GLY A 26 24.93 22.50 -14.01
N ILE A 27 24.44 22.71 -12.79
CA ILE A 27 24.48 21.70 -11.72
C ILE A 27 23.26 20.78 -11.78
N GLU A 28 23.43 19.58 -11.21
CA GLU A 28 22.32 18.68 -10.91
C GLU A 28 21.75 19.00 -9.53
N VAL A 29 20.43 19.15 -9.45
CA VAL A 29 19.68 19.35 -8.21
C VAL A 29 18.78 18.16 -7.90
N GLU A 30 18.49 17.98 -6.62
CA GLU A 30 17.59 16.96 -6.15
C GLU A 30 16.15 17.50 -6.17
N LEU A 31 15.24 16.78 -6.84
CA LEU A 31 13.81 17.09 -6.83
C LEU A 31 13.19 16.41 -5.61
N VAL A 32 12.65 17.22 -4.69
CA VAL A 32 12.10 16.74 -3.42
C VAL A 32 10.57 16.72 -3.48
N SER A 33 9.94 17.71 -4.11
CA SER A 33 8.49 17.76 -4.33
C SER A 33 8.19 18.55 -5.60
N PHE A 34 6.99 18.41 -6.15
CA PHE A 34 6.58 19.18 -7.32
C PHE A 34 5.09 19.52 -7.29
N THR A 35 4.75 20.50 -8.10
CA THR A 35 3.40 20.87 -8.52
C THR A 35 3.48 21.15 -10.02
N GLU A 36 2.34 21.29 -10.70
CA GLU A 36 2.33 21.61 -12.14
C GLU A 36 3.09 22.89 -12.48
N LYS A 37 3.13 23.86 -11.56
CA LYS A 37 3.69 25.21 -11.79
C LYS A 37 5.01 25.47 -11.08
N ALA A 38 5.41 24.63 -10.13
CA ALA A 38 6.61 24.85 -9.32
C ALA A 38 7.21 23.54 -8.80
N TYR A 39 8.54 23.43 -8.84
CA TYR A 39 9.31 22.29 -8.34
C TYR A 39 10.08 22.68 -7.08
N PHE A 40 9.91 21.93 -6.00
CA PHE A 40 10.71 22.07 -4.79
C PHE A 40 11.99 21.26 -4.91
N VAL A 41 13.12 21.97 -4.96
CA VAL A 41 14.43 21.37 -5.18
C VAL A 41 15.39 21.70 -4.06
N ARG A 42 16.38 20.82 -3.86
CA ARG A 42 17.53 21.02 -2.99
C ARG A 42 18.79 21.03 -3.85
N GLY A 43 19.58 22.10 -3.73
CA GLY A 43 20.75 22.34 -4.58
C GLY A 43 21.72 23.33 -3.97
N LYS A 44 22.56 23.92 -4.82
CA LYS A 44 23.54 24.96 -4.45
C LYS A 44 23.26 26.25 -5.22
N ARG A 45 23.47 27.39 -4.57
CA ARG A 45 23.43 28.72 -5.20
C ARG A 45 24.70 28.96 -6.01
N ASP A 46 24.73 30.04 -6.77
CA ASP A 46 25.92 30.52 -7.48
C ASP A 46 27.14 30.63 -6.54
N ASN A 47 26.91 31.11 -5.31
CA ASN A 47 27.95 31.29 -4.29
C ASN A 47 28.36 29.97 -3.58
N GLY A 48 27.92 28.80 -4.07
CA GLY A 48 28.29 27.48 -3.53
C GLY A 48 27.52 27.04 -2.26
N ILE A 49 26.77 27.95 -1.62
CA ILE A 49 25.97 27.68 -0.42
C ILE A 49 24.73 26.85 -0.77
N GLY A 50 24.39 25.85 0.05
CA GLY A 50 23.19 25.05 -0.08
C GLY A 50 21.90 25.89 -0.05
N VAL A 51 20.93 25.54 -0.89
CA VAL A 51 19.60 26.18 -0.92
C VAL A 51 18.51 25.15 -1.21
N SER A 52 17.39 25.33 -0.52
CA SER A 52 16.16 24.58 -0.77
C SER A 52 14.98 25.53 -0.93
N GLY A 53 14.14 25.24 -1.91
CA GLY A 53 12.95 26.04 -2.20
C GLY A 53 12.28 25.68 -3.51
N TRP A 54 11.22 26.43 -3.80
CA TRP A 54 10.40 26.29 -5.00
C TRP A 54 11.00 27.07 -6.16
N VAL A 55 11.09 26.42 -7.33
CA VAL A 55 11.65 26.99 -8.55
C VAL A 55 10.71 26.68 -9.71
N SER A 56 10.64 27.58 -10.69
CA SER A 56 9.85 27.37 -11.89
C SER A 56 10.39 26.17 -12.70
N PRO A 57 9.52 25.27 -13.21
CA PRO A 57 9.92 24.16 -14.07
C PRO A 57 10.75 24.59 -15.28
N ALA A 58 10.51 25.79 -15.81
CA ALA A 58 11.22 26.35 -16.96
C ALA A 58 12.73 26.58 -16.73
N SER A 59 13.20 26.54 -15.48
CA SER A 59 14.62 26.64 -15.14
C SER A 59 15.37 25.31 -15.27
N PHE A 60 14.65 24.20 -15.42
CA PHE A 60 15.22 22.86 -15.50
C PHE A 60 15.11 22.28 -16.89
N SER A 61 16.15 21.57 -17.30
CA SER A 61 16.13 20.68 -18.46
C SER A 61 16.31 19.26 -17.95
N SER A 62 15.38 18.38 -18.32
CA SER A 62 15.55 16.94 -18.13
C SER A 62 16.23 16.38 -19.36
N LYS A 63 17.28 15.57 -19.15
CA LYS A 63 17.89 14.78 -20.26
C LYS A 63 16.87 13.86 -20.95
N ASP A 64 15.80 13.52 -20.24
CA ASP A 64 14.71 12.69 -20.73
C ASP A 64 13.59 13.56 -21.33
N PRO A 65 13.25 13.44 -22.62
CA PRO A 65 12.18 14.21 -23.25
C PRO A 65 10.79 13.87 -22.67
N LYS A 66 10.62 12.67 -22.11
CA LYS A 66 9.39 12.20 -21.46
C LYS A 66 9.36 12.44 -19.95
N PHE A 67 10.30 13.19 -19.39
CA PHE A 67 10.41 13.36 -17.94
C PHE A 67 9.17 13.98 -17.30
N VAL A 68 8.61 15.03 -17.92
CA VAL A 68 7.39 15.68 -17.41
C VAL A 68 6.20 14.72 -17.45
N GLU A 69 6.10 13.91 -18.49
CA GLU A 69 5.06 12.89 -18.63
C GLU A 69 5.18 11.82 -17.54
N LYS A 70 6.40 11.30 -17.30
CA LYS A 70 6.69 10.36 -16.21
C LYS A 70 6.36 10.95 -14.84
N LEU A 71 6.67 12.24 -14.59
CA LEU A 71 6.31 12.91 -13.34
C LEU A 71 4.79 13.01 -13.15
N LYS A 72 4.04 13.34 -14.20
CA LYS A 72 2.56 13.37 -14.16
C LYS A 72 2.00 11.98 -13.85
N GLN A 73 2.55 10.93 -14.47
CA GLN A 73 2.16 9.55 -14.18
C GLN A 73 2.44 9.16 -12.73
N VAL A 74 3.60 9.53 -12.18
CA VAL A 74 3.91 9.31 -10.76
C VAL A 74 2.93 10.04 -9.85
N HIS A 75 2.59 11.29 -10.14
CA HIS A 75 1.60 12.04 -9.37
C HIS A 75 0.21 11.40 -9.42
N ALA A 76 -0.25 11.02 -10.62
CA ALA A 76 -1.53 10.36 -10.80
C ALA A 76 -1.59 9.04 -10.01
N ARG A 77 -0.52 8.23 -10.08
CA ARG A 77 -0.38 7.02 -9.25
C ARG A 77 -0.47 7.36 -7.76
N GLN A 78 0.24 8.38 -7.28
CA GLN A 78 0.24 8.75 -5.86
C GLN A 78 -1.16 9.14 -5.36
N LEU A 79 -1.95 9.85 -6.16
CA LEU A 79 -3.33 10.19 -5.83
C LEU A 79 -4.19 8.93 -5.72
N LEU A 80 -4.12 8.04 -6.71
CA LEU A 80 -4.87 6.77 -6.71
C LEU A 80 -4.50 5.89 -5.50
N VAL A 81 -3.20 5.75 -5.22
CA VAL A 81 -2.72 4.98 -4.06
C VAL A 81 -3.25 5.59 -2.76
N ARG A 82 -3.27 6.92 -2.64
CA ARG A 82 -3.80 7.59 -1.45
C ARG A 82 -5.29 7.33 -1.27
N GLU A 83 -6.08 7.43 -2.33
CA GLU A 83 -7.51 7.11 -2.29
C GLU A 83 -7.76 5.66 -1.86
N LEU A 84 -6.96 4.72 -2.35
CA LEU A 84 -7.06 3.31 -1.97
C LEU A 84 -6.65 3.06 -0.52
N ILE A 85 -5.62 3.75 -0.03
CA ILE A 85 -5.24 3.71 1.39
C ILE A 85 -6.38 4.22 2.28
N ASP A 86 -7.01 5.33 1.89
CA ASP A 86 -8.14 5.90 2.62
C ASP A 86 -9.35 4.94 2.65
N LYS A 87 -9.59 4.21 1.55
CA LYS A 87 -10.61 3.15 1.45
C LYS A 87 -10.22 1.83 2.13
N LYS A 88 -8.96 1.67 2.54
CA LYS A 88 -8.38 0.41 3.06
C LYS A 88 -8.44 -0.75 2.06
N GLU A 89 -8.30 -0.45 0.77
CA GLU A 89 -8.32 -1.43 -0.31
C GLU A 89 -6.92 -1.63 -0.90
N VAL A 90 -6.53 -2.89 -1.11
CA VAL A 90 -5.26 -3.23 -1.74
C VAL A 90 -5.47 -3.39 -3.24
N ALA A 91 -4.55 -2.86 -4.05
CA ALA A 91 -4.55 -3.03 -5.50
C ALA A 91 -3.23 -3.59 -6.03
N ILE A 92 -3.31 -4.23 -7.20
CA ILE A 92 -2.14 -4.69 -7.96
C ILE A 92 -1.26 -3.49 -8.30
N GLY A 93 0.07 -3.65 -8.21
CA GLY A 93 1.04 -2.60 -8.48
C GLY A 93 1.40 -1.72 -7.27
N MET A 94 0.76 -1.92 -6.11
CA MET A 94 1.18 -1.29 -4.85
C MET A 94 2.51 -1.84 -4.36
N THR A 95 3.31 -1.01 -3.69
CA THR A 95 4.54 -1.43 -3.02
C THR A 95 4.24 -2.04 -1.64
N PRO A 96 5.13 -2.86 -1.06
CA PRO A 96 4.98 -3.37 0.31
C PRO A 96 4.79 -2.28 1.36
N GLU A 97 5.40 -1.10 1.15
CA GLU A 97 5.25 0.07 2.04
C GLU A 97 3.88 0.75 1.91
N GLU A 98 3.28 0.73 0.72
CA GLU A 98 1.92 1.22 0.51
C GLU A 98 0.91 0.25 1.14
N VAL A 99 1.10 -1.06 0.93
CA VAL A 99 0.25 -2.10 1.53
C VAL A 99 0.34 -2.11 3.05
N SER A 100 1.52 -1.86 3.63
CA SER A 100 1.68 -1.83 5.09
C SER A 100 0.93 -0.67 5.76
N LYS A 101 0.62 0.41 5.03
CA LYS A 101 -0.23 1.51 5.51
C LYS A 101 -1.71 1.11 5.58
N ILE A 102 -2.14 0.19 4.71
CA ILE A 102 -3.50 -0.36 4.73
C ILE A 102 -3.62 -1.43 5.82
N HIS A 103 -2.66 -2.36 5.85
CA HIS A 103 -2.59 -3.44 6.82
C HIS A 103 -1.24 -3.41 7.55
N THR A 104 -1.26 -3.02 8.83
CA THR A 104 -0.05 -2.73 9.62
C THR A 104 0.96 -3.87 9.65
N ARG A 105 0.52 -5.12 9.80
CA ARG A 105 1.44 -6.27 9.88
C ARG A 105 0.82 -7.54 9.30
N PRO A 106 1.54 -8.27 8.44
CA PRO A 106 1.10 -9.59 7.97
C PRO A 106 1.17 -10.61 9.10
N THR A 107 0.21 -11.53 9.12
CA THR A 107 0.18 -12.67 10.06
C THR A 107 1.27 -13.68 9.72
N LYS A 108 1.50 -13.92 8.42
CA LYS A 108 2.59 -14.76 7.94
C LYS A 108 3.31 -14.07 6.77
N THR A 109 4.63 -14.22 6.73
CA THR A 109 5.47 -13.75 5.64
C THR A 109 6.26 -14.93 5.10
N LYS A 110 6.21 -15.14 3.78
CA LYS A 110 7.03 -16.12 3.08
C LYS A 110 7.88 -15.39 2.06
N VAL A 111 9.15 -15.73 1.97
CA VAL A 111 10.06 -15.18 0.97
C VAL A 111 10.60 -16.35 0.17
N LYS A 112 10.31 -16.38 -1.13
CA LYS A 112 10.82 -17.36 -2.08
C LYS A 112 11.86 -16.69 -2.96
N ARG A 113 13.10 -17.19 -2.91
CA ARG A 113 14.20 -16.73 -3.78
C ARG A 113 14.43 -17.79 -4.85
N THR A 114 14.38 -17.38 -6.11
CA THR A 114 14.63 -18.25 -7.26
C THR A 114 15.63 -17.60 -8.20
N ALA A 115 16.17 -18.35 -9.16
CA ALA A 115 17.08 -17.81 -10.18
C ALA A 115 16.46 -16.67 -11.02
N LYS A 116 15.13 -16.60 -11.11
CA LYS A 116 14.40 -15.56 -11.86
C LYS A 116 14.13 -14.29 -11.04
N GLY A 117 14.27 -14.35 -9.72
CA GLY A 117 13.98 -13.22 -8.84
C GLY A 117 13.50 -13.62 -7.44
N GLN A 118 13.11 -12.60 -6.68
CA GLN A 118 12.56 -12.75 -5.33
C GLN A 118 11.06 -12.49 -5.33
N THR A 119 10.31 -13.47 -4.84
CA THR A 119 8.87 -13.37 -4.60
C THR A 119 8.64 -13.31 -3.10
N THR A 120 7.81 -12.38 -2.65
CA THR A 120 7.43 -12.26 -1.23
C THR A 120 5.92 -12.41 -1.11
N ILE A 121 5.45 -13.29 -0.23
CA ILE A 121 4.03 -13.54 -0.02
C ILE A 121 3.69 -13.11 1.40
N TRP A 122 2.69 -12.24 1.54
CA TRP A 122 2.14 -11.78 2.80
C TRP A 122 0.73 -12.35 2.98
N GLU A 123 0.48 -12.99 4.11
CA GLU A 123 -0.83 -13.52 4.47
C GLU A 123 -1.36 -12.74 5.68
N PHE A 124 -2.55 -12.16 5.55
CA PHE A 124 -3.29 -11.49 6.62
C PHE A 124 -4.48 -12.37 6.98
N ILE A 125 -4.39 -13.02 8.14
CA ILE A 125 -5.41 -13.96 8.61
C ILE A 125 -6.10 -13.34 9.83
N LYS A 126 -7.42 -13.24 9.78
CA LYS A 126 -8.25 -12.81 10.90
C LYS A 126 -8.87 -14.05 11.55
N TYR A 127 -8.48 -14.31 12.79
CA TYR A 127 -9.08 -15.36 13.61
C TYR A 127 -10.23 -14.80 14.44
N GLU A 128 -11.25 -15.61 14.67
CA GLU A 128 -12.31 -15.38 15.63
C GLU A 128 -12.26 -16.47 16.69
N THR A 129 -12.24 -16.05 17.95
CA THR A 129 -12.15 -16.95 19.09
C THR A 129 -13.56 -17.29 19.56
N VAL A 130 -13.97 -18.55 19.39
CA VAL A 130 -15.28 -19.04 19.78
C VAL A 130 -15.14 -19.87 21.05
N SER A 131 -15.81 -19.45 22.13
CA SER A 131 -15.84 -20.17 23.39
C SER A 131 -17.02 -21.14 23.44
N HIS A 132 -16.73 -22.41 23.69
CA HIS A 132 -17.72 -23.45 23.83
C HIS A 132 -18.00 -23.69 25.32
N PHE A 133 -19.28 -23.78 25.68
CA PHE A 133 -19.72 -23.96 27.05
C PHE A 133 -20.56 -25.22 27.16
N ASN A 134 -20.34 -25.99 28.22
CA ASN A 134 -21.22 -27.07 28.63
C ASN A 134 -22.15 -26.58 29.75
N THR A 135 -23.35 -27.12 29.75
CA THR A 135 -24.32 -26.90 30.82
C THR A 135 -24.10 -27.98 31.87
N VAL A 136 -23.66 -27.58 33.06
CA VAL A 136 -23.35 -28.50 34.16
C VAL A 136 -24.28 -28.21 35.32
N ARG A 137 -24.71 -29.28 36.00
CA ARG A 137 -25.54 -29.22 37.19
C ARG A 137 -24.66 -29.43 38.42
N ASP A 138 -24.73 -28.52 39.37
CA ASP A 138 -24.10 -28.67 40.68
C ASP A 138 -24.72 -29.89 41.40
N PRO A 139 -23.93 -30.92 41.77
CA PRO A 139 -24.44 -32.10 42.46
C PRO A 139 -25.02 -31.80 43.84
N SER A 140 -24.57 -30.74 44.50
CA SER A 140 -24.92 -30.40 45.88
C SER A 140 -26.13 -29.47 45.98
N THR A 141 -26.19 -28.44 45.13
CA THR A 141 -27.25 -27.42 45.15
C THR A 141 -28.30 -27.63 44.07
N GLY A 142 -28.03 -28.49 43.08
CA GLY A 142 -28.89 -28.73 41.93
C GLY A 142 -28.94 -27.57 40.92
N GLN A 143 -28.21 -26.47 41.16
CA GLN A 143 -28.18 -25.30 40.28
C GLN A 143 -27.49 -25.62 38.96
N ILE A 144 -28.02 -25.06 37.88
CA ILE A 144 -27.48 -25.24 36.53
C ILE A 144 -26.66 -24.00 36.18
N PHE A 145 -25.41 -24.20 35.79
CA PHE A 145 -24.54 -23.13 35.35
C PHE A 145 -23.77 -23.51 34.09
N ARG A 146 -23.32 -22.50 33.35
CA ARG A 146 -22.50 -22.68 32.15
C ARG A 146 -21.03 -22.78 32.57
N GLN A 147 -20.40 -23.89 32.25
CA GLN A 147 -18.97 -24.08 32.43
C GLN A 147 -18.26 -23.94 31.08
N LEU A 148 -17.20 -23.13 31.02
CA LEU A 148 -16.36 -23.04 29.84
C LEU A 148 -15.67 -24.39 29.61
N THR A 149 -15.84 -24.96 28.42
CA THR A 149 -15.25 -26.25 28.05
C THR A 149 -13.91 -26.03 27.38
N HIS A 150 -13.92 -25.36 26.22
CA HIS A 150 -12.73 -25.07 25.44
C HIS A 150 -13.00 -23.87 24.53
N THR A 151 -11.93 -23.34 23.96
CA THR A 151 -11.97 -22.19 23.09
C THR A 151 -11.28 -22.56 21.78
N THR A 152 -11.97 -22.32 20.66
CA THR A 152 -11.49 -22.64 19.31
C THR A 152 -11.21 -21.35 18.55
N ASN A 153 -10.09 -21.29 17.81
CA ASN A 153 -9.79 -20.17 16.93
C ASN A 153 -10.14 -20.55 15.50
N GLU A 154 -11.17 -19.91 14.94
CA GLU A 154 -11.62 -20.14 13.57
C GLU A 154 -11.09 -19.04 12.64
N GLU A 155 -10.57 -19.42 11.47
CA GLU A 155 -10.18 -18.46 10.44
C GLU A 155 -11.43 -17.85 9.81
N LYS A 156 -11.66 -16.55 10.03
CA LYS A 156 -12.82 -15.80 9.51
C LYS A 156 -12.57 -15.24 8.12
N SER A 157 -11.35 -14.75 7.89
CA SER A 157 -10.94 -14.22 6.58
C SER A 157 -9.43 -14.29 6.42
N LYS A 158 -8.99 -14.53 5.19
CA LYS A 158 -7.58 -14.56 4.83
C LYS A 158 -7.37 -13.78 3.53
N ILE A 159 -6.45 -12.82 3.57
CA ILE A 159 -5.99 -12.07 2.41
C ILE A 159 -4.55 -12.49 2.13
N VAL A 160 -4.27 -12.95 0.92
CA VAL A 160 -2.92 -13.31 0.46
C VAL A 160 -2.51 -12.30 -0.59
N ILE A 161 -1.34 -11.69 -0.40
CA ILE A 161 -0.76 -10.74 -1.34
C ILE A 161 0.60 -11.27 -1.75
N GLU A 162 0.79 -11.47 -3.04
CA GLU A 162 2.08 -11.83 -3.62
C GLU A 162 2.75 -10.59 -4.18
N PHE A 163 4.02 -10.43 -3.88
CA PHE A 163 4.87 -9.38 -4.38
C PHE A 163 5.94 -9.98 -5.29
N GLU A 164 5.98 -9.49 -6.52
CA GLU A 164 7.01 -9.80 -7.49
C GLU A 164 7.73 -8.50 -7.87
N ASN A 165 9.06 -8.52 -7.88
CA ASN A 165 9.90 -7.35 -8.20
C ASN A 165 9.57 -6.08 -7.37
N GLY A 166 9.08 -6.26 -6.15
CA GLY A 166 8.74 -5.17 -5.23
C GLY A 166 7.35 -4.55 -5.43
N PHE A 167 6.49 -5.15 -6.26
CA PHE A 167 5.11 -4.71 -6.47
C PHE A 167 4.13 -5.87 -6.27
N ALA A 168 2.92 -5.56 -5.78
CA ALA A 168 1.85 -6.53 -5.63
C ALA A 168 1.45 -7.06 -7.01
N SER A 169 1.61 -8.36 -7.24
CA SER A 169 1.30 -9.04 -8.49
C SER A 169 -0.04 -9.77 -8.42
N SER A 170 -0.33 -10.43 -7.30
CA SER A 170 -1.58 -11.16 -7.07
C SER A 170 -2.18 -10.84 -5.71
N ILE A 171 -3.51 -10.84 -5.65
CA ILE A 171 -4.30 -10.61 -4.44
C ILE A 171 -5.39 -11.67 -4.40
N GLU A 172 -5.40 -12.46 -3.34
CA GLU A 172 -6.42 -13.48 -3.07
C GLU A 172 -7.15 -13.11 -1.77
N ILE A 173 -8.48 -13.06 -1.83
CA ILE A 173 -9.33 -12.76 -0.67
C ILE A 173 -10.22 -13.98 -0.45
N SER A 174 -10.05 -14.63 0.70
CA SER A 174 -10.90 -15.73 1.14
C SER A 174 -11.64 -15.32 2.42
N LYS A 175 -12.92 -15.67 2.49
CA LYS A 175 -13.79 -15.41 3.64
C LYS A 175 -14.51 -16.70 4.00
N ASN A 176 -14.49 -17.04 5.28
CA ASN A 176 -15.26 -18.16 5.79
C ASN A 176 -16.72 -17.71 5.91
N ASN A 177 -17.62 -18.37 5.18
CA ASN A 177 -19.05 -18.10 5.18
C ASN A 177 -19.82 -18.97 6.20
N GLY A 178 -19.10 -19.69 7.07
CA GLY A 178 -19.69 -20.60 8.05
C GLY A 178 -20.14 -21.93 7.44
N PRO A 179 -20.69 -22.83 8.26
CA PRO A 179 -21.27 -24.08 7.78
C PRO A 179 -22.49 -23.76 6.91
N GLY A 180 -22.40 -24.03 5.62
CA GLY A 180 -23.58 -24.06 4.76
C GLY A 180 -24.48 -25.21 5.17
N ASN A 181 -25.80 -25.04 5.08
CA ASN A 181 -26.74 -26.16 5.13
C ASN A 181 -26.90 -26.69 3.69
N PRO A 182 -26.11 -27.68 3.23
CA PRO A 182 -26.26 -28.20 1.89
C PRO A 182 -27.66 -28.83 1.76
N THR A 183 -28.51 -28.24 0.95
CA THR A 183 -29.76 -28.89 0.54
C THR A 183 -29.40 -29.88 -0.56
N ILE A 184 -29.42 -31.17 -0.22
CA ILE A 184 -29.16 -32.24 -1.19
C ILE A 184 -30.41 -32.36 -2.07
N VAL A 185 -30.30 -31.90 -3.31
CA VAL A 185 -31.32 -32.16 -4.34
C VAL A 185 -30.97 -33.51 -4.97
N ALA A 186 -31.85 -34.50 -4.81
CA ALA A 186 -31.68 -35.79 -5.47
C ALA A 186 -31.70 -35.62 -7.00
N ALA A 187 -30.83 -36.35 -7.70
CA ALA A 187 -30.81 -36.34 -9.16
C ALA A 187 -32.18 -36.81 -9.72
N PRO A 188 -32.67 -36.23 -10.82
CA PRO A 188 -33.94 -36.64 -11.41
C PRO A 188 -33.87 -38.10 -11.85
N VAL A 189 -34.88 -38.88 -11.47
CA VAL A 189 -35.06 -40.26 -11.96
C VAL A 189 -35.48 -40.17 -13.42
N ILE A 190 -34.58 -40.53 -14.33
CA ILE A 190 -34.88 -40.64 -15.75
C ILE A 190 -35.56 -42.00 -15.95
N PHE A 191 -36.87 -42.01 -16.20
CA PHE A 191 -37.56 -43.20 -16.68
C PHE A 191 -37.29 -43.36 -18.17
N ALA A 192 -36.45 -44.32 -18.54
CA ALA A 192 -36.38 -44.84 -19.91
C ALA A 192 -37.51 -45.86 -20.05
N TRP A 193 -38.42 -45.63 -21.01
CA TRP A 193 -39.48 -46.53 -21.42
C TRP A 193 -39.04 -47.36 -22.63
#